data_AF-I0KWW1-F1
#
_entry.id   AF-I0KWW1-F1
#
_cell.length_a   1.000
_cell.length_b   1.000
_cell.length_c   1.000
_cell.angle_alpha   90.00
_cell.angle_beta   90.00
_cell.angle_gamma   90.00
#
_symmetry.space_group_name_H-M   'P 1'
#
loop_
_entity.id
_entity.type
_entity.pdbx_description
1 polymer ?
#
loop_
_entity_poly.entity_id
_entity_poly.type
_entity_poly.pdbx_seq_one_letter_code
_entity_poly.pdbx_strand_id
1 'polypeptide(L)'
;MGTYDGGVTDLRTGKRVLLAKPRGYCAGVDRAVQTVEEALKLYGAPIYVRKQIVHNKHVVQTLEAQGAIFVEENEEVPEGATVIFSAHGVAPEVYEQARERSLKAIDATCPLVTKVHQEAKRFAAEDYDILLIGHEGHEEVIGTAGEAPAHIQLVDGPDGVDKITVRDPEKVVWLSQTTLSVDETLETVARLKTRLPLLQSPPSDDICYATSNRQHVVKEIAPECDVVIVVGSTNSSNSVRLVEVALDAGARAGHLVDFAHEIDDAWLTDARTVGVSSGASVPEDLVNDVLTHLAARGFADVEEITTANERLVFSLPQELKRDMKAAAARG
;
A
#
# COMPACT_ATOMS: atom_id res chain seq x y z
N MET A 1 64.65 -10.37 16.87
CA MET A 1 63.54 -11.32 17.09
C MET A 1 62.59 -10.65 18.06
N GLY A 2 61.40 -10.15 17.73
CA GLY A 2 60.63 -10.03 16.50
C GLY A 2 59.34 -9.38 16.99
N THR A 3 59.05 -8.16 16.55
CA THR A 3 57.86 -7.40 16.92
C THR A 3 56.65 -7.97 16.18
N TYR A 4 55.66 -8.46 16.92
CA TYR A 4 54.37 -8.87 16.38
C TYR A 4 53.55 -7.59 16.15
N ASP A 5 53.44 -7.16 14.89
CA ASP A 5 52.54 -6.10 14.46
C ASP A 5 51.25 -6.77 13.99
N GLY A 6 50.33 -6.97 14.95
CA GLY A 6 49.01 -7.53 14.72
C GLY A 6 48.10 -6.48 14.10
N GLY A 7 48.29 -6.22 12.81
CA GLY A 7 47.37 -5.43 12.01
C GLY A 7 45.98 -6.03 12.09
N VAL A 8 45.06 -5.31 12.73
CA VAL A 8 43.63 -5.54 12.62
C VAL A 8 43.28 -5.23 11.17
N THR A 9 43.18 -6.26 10.34
CA THR A 9 42.63 -6.15 9.00
C THR A 9 41.16 -5.78 9.13
N ASP A 10 40.86 -4.50 8.96
CA ASP A 10 39.52 -4.01 8.64
C ASP A 10 39.09 -4.63 7.30
N LEU A 11 38.48 -5.82 7.36
CA LEU A 11 37.89 -6.49 6.22
C LEU A 11 36.54 -5.86 5.91
N ARG A 12 36.54 -4.58 5.52
CA ARG A 12 35.42 -4.02 4.76
C ARG A 12 35.40 -4.75 3.42
N THR A 13 34.51 -5.72 3.30
CA THR A 13 34.25 -6.53 2.08
C THR A 13 33.85 -5.67 0.87
N GLY A 14 33.70 -4.35 1.04
CA GLY A 14 33.16 -3.43 0.05
C GLY A 14 31.67 -3.64 -0.22
N LYS A 15 31.03 -4.57 0.51
CA LYS A 15 29.61 -4.88 0.42
C LYS A 15 28.82 -3.99 1.38
N ARG A 16 27.76 -3.36 0.89
CA ARG A 16 26.89 -2.48 1.68
C ARG A 16 25.41 -2.65 1.34
N VAL A 17 24.55 -2.21 2.26
CA VAL A 17 23.12 -2.07 2.07
C VAL A 17 22.77 -0.58 2.00
N LEU A 18 22.01 -0.18 0.98
CA LEU A 18 21.31 1.10 0.94
C LEU A 18 19.88 0.87 1.42
N LEU A 19 19.56 1.33 2.62
CA LEU A 19 18.25 1.14 3.24
C LEU A 19 17.37 2.37 3.01
N ALA A 20 16.24 2.16 2.33
CA ALA A 20 15.32 3.23 1.98
C ALA A 20 14.58 3.80 3.19
N LYS A 21 14.41 5.12 3.25
CA LYS A 21 13.50 5.83 4.16
C LYS A 21 12.76 6.97 3.44
N PRO A 22 11.41 6.98 3.45
CA PRO A 22 10.52 6.10 4.22
C PRO A 22 10.35 4.69 3.61
N ARG A 23 9.97 3.74 4.46
CA ARG A 23 9.63 2.33 4.15
C ARG A 23 8.60 1.83 5.19
N GLY A 24 8.06 0.63 5.02
CA GLY A 24 7.19 -0.02 6.00
C GLY A 24 5.82 0.65 6.14
N TYR A 25 5.15 0.51 7.28
CA TYR A 25 3.78 1.01 7.51
C TYR A 25 3.58 2.49 7.15
N CYS A 26 2.49 2.76 6.43
CA CYS A 26 1.94 4.11 6.31
C CYS A 26 0.83 4.35 7.36
N ALA A 27 0.40 5.61 7.51
CA ALA A 27 -0.62 5.98 8.49
C ALA A 27 -1.97 5.27 8.28
N GLY A 28 -2.33 4.96 7.03
CA GLY A 28 -3.57 4.24 6.70
C GLY A 28 -3.51 2.78 7.13
N VAL A 29 -2.38 2.12 6.86
CA VAL A 29 -2.12 0.72 7.27
C VAL A 29 -2.08 0.58 8.78
N ASP A 30 -1.33 1.45 9.47
CA ASP A 30 -1.24 1.46 10.94
C ASP A 30 -2.62 1.59 11.58
N ARG A 31 -3.43 2.55 11.11
CA ARG A 31 -4.82 2.71 11.55
C ARG A 31 -5.65 1.44 11.32
N ALA A 32 -5.52 0.80 10.16
CA ALA A 32 -6.34 -0.36 9.81
C ALA A 32 -5.99 -1.59 10.64
N VAL A 33 -4.70 -1.88 10.82
CA VAL A 33 -4.23 -2.97 11.68
C VAL A 33 -4.66 -2.74 13.14
N GLN A 34 -4.42 -1.54 13.67
CA GLN A 34 -4.86 -1.18 15.04
C GLN A 34 -6.38 -1.27 15.21
N THR A 35 -7.17 -1.00 14.16
CA THR A 35 -8.62 -1.15 14.21
C THR A 35 -9.03 -2.59 14.51
N VAL A 36 -8.38 -3.56 13.87
CA VAL A 36 -8.66 -4.99 14.11
C VAL A 36 -8.18 -5.40 15.50
N GLU A 37 -6.96 -5.02 15.89
CA GLU A 37 -6.39 -5.36 17.20
C GLU A 37 -7.23 -4.80 18.36
N GLU A 38 -7.63 -3.53 18.28
CA GLU A 38 -8.45 -2.89 19.31
C GLU A 38 -9.89 -3.43 19.32
N ALA A 39 -10.44 -3.82 18.17
CA ALA A 39 -11.73 -4.51 18.12
C ALA A 39 -11.66 -5.89 18.79
N LEU A 40 -10.60 -6.67 18.55
CA LEU A 40 -10.36 -7.95 19.22
C LEU A 40 -10.21 -7.77 20.73
N LYS A 41 -9.47 -6.76 21.19
CA LYS A 41 -9.33 -6.44 22.63
C LYS A 41 -10.66 -6.04 23.27
N LEU A 42 -11.47 -5.25 22.57
CA LEU A 42 -12.71 -4.68 23.11
C LEU A 42 -13.88 -5.65 23.09
N TYR A 43 -14.05 -6.41 22.01
CA TYR A 43 -15.22 -7.27 21.79
C TYR A 43 -14.92 -8.77 21.98
N GLY A 44 -13.64 -9.17 21.98
CA GLY A 44 -13.23 -10.56 21.94
C GLY A 44 -13.33 -11.17 20.53
N ALA A 45 -12.82 -12.40 20.39
CA ALA A 45 -12.92 -13.16 19.16
C ALA A 45 -14.30 -13.88 19.05
N PRO A 46 -14.82 -14.09 17.82
CA PRO A 46 -14.23 -13.70 16.55
C PRO A 46 -14.55 -12.25 16.13
N ILE A 47 -13.64 -11.65 15.36
CA ILE A 47 -13.89 -10.42 14.60
C ILE A 47 -13.80 -10.73 13.11
N TYR A 48 -14.86 -10.42 12.35
CA TYR A 48 -14.85 -10.64 10.91
C TYR A 48 -14.23 -9.43 10.20
N VAL A 49 -13.42 -9.68 9.19
CA VAL A 49 -12.84 -8.65 8.33
C VAL A 49 -13.19 -8.97 6.89
N ARG A 50 -13.83 -8.03 6.19
CA ARG A 50 -14.18 -8.20 4.79
C ARG A 50 -12.93 -7.94 3.93
N LYS A 51 -12.54 -8.96 3.15
CA LYS A 51 -11.24 -9.09 2.48
C LYS A 51 -10.07 -8.95 3.45
N GLN A 52 -8.84 -8.99 2.97
CA GLN A 52 -7.68 -8.74 3.82
C GLN A 52 -7.66 -7.30 4.32
N ILE A 53 -7.38 -7.07 5.60
CA ILE A 53 -7.33 -5.72 6.19
C ILE A 53 -6.33 -4.82 5.44
N VAL A 54 -5.21 -5.41 5.04
CA VAL A 54 -4.15 -4.87 4.18
C VAL A 54 -3.55 -6.03 3.38
N HIS A 55 -2.97 -5.76 2.21
CA HIS A 55 -2.26 -6.77 1.42
C HIS A 55 -0.86 -7.06 2.00
N ASN A 56 -0.82 -7.86 3.06
CA ASN A 56 0.41 -8.45 3.60
C ASN A 56 0.12 -9.79 4.30
N LYS A 57 0.74 -10.87 3.79
CA LYS A 57 0.51 -12.23 4.27
C LYS A 57 0.83 -12.40 5.76
N HIS A 58 1.93 -11.82 6.24
CA HIS A 58 2.33 -11.93 7.65
C HIS A 58 1.33 -11.22 8.58
N VAL A 59 0.85 -10.03 8.20
CA VAL A 59 -0.15 -9.27 8.98
C VAL A 59 -1.46 -10.03 9.07
N VAL A 60 -1.95 -10.57 7.95
CA VAL A 60 -3.17 -11.38 7.89
C VAL A 60 -3.05 -12.60 8.82
N GLN A 61 -1.99 -13.39 8.68
CA GLN A 61 -1.75 -14.58 9.51
C GLN A 61 -1.64 -14.24 11.00
N THR A 62 -1.02 -13.10 11.34
CA THR A 62 -0.89 -12.64 12.72
C THR A 62 -2.24 -12.30 13.33
N LEU A 63 -3.12 -11.62 12.58
CA LEU A 63 -4.46 -11.26 13.05
C LEU A 63 -5.39 -12.49 13.12
N GLU A 64 -5.26 -13.44 12.20
CA GLU A 64 -5.98 -14.72 12.27
C GLU A 64 -5.63 -15.49 13.55
N ALA A 65 -4.34 -15.55 13.89
CA ALA A 65 -3.88 -16.18 15.13
C ALA A 65 -4.41 -15.48 16.40
N GLN A 66 -4.80 -14.21 16.31
CA GLN A 66 -5.43 -13.46 17.40
C GLN A 66 -6.97 -13.60 17.43
N GLY A 67 -7.59 -14.21 16.42
CA GLY A 67 -9.02 -14.46 16.34
C GLY A 67 -9.79 -13.60 15.34
N ALA A 68 -9.11 -12.92 14.41
CA ALA A 68 -9.75 -12.35 13.23
C ALA A 68 -10.13 -13.46 12.24
N ILE A 69 -11.24 -13.29 11.53
CA ILE A 69 -11.69 -14.17 10.45
C ILE A 69 -11.86 -13.32 9.20
N PHE A 70 -11.02 -13.55 8.20
CA PHE A 70 -11.12 -12.87 6.91
C PHE A 70 -12.15 -13.58 6.03
N VAL A 71 -13.11 -12.83 5.48
CA VAL A 71 -14.18 -13.33 4.61
C VAL A 71 -14.14 -12.61 3.27
N GLU A 72 -14.63 -13.26 2.22
CA GLU A 72 -14.68 -12.65 0.90
C GLU A 72 -15.87 -11.71 0.77
N GLU A 73 -17.01 -12.05 1.38
CA GLU A 73 -18.27 -11.32 1.25
C GLU A 73 -19.00 -11.18 2.59
N ASN A 74 -19.89 -10.18 2.70
CA ASN A 74 -20.60 -9.93 3.95
C ASN A 74 -21.54 -11.08 4.31
N GLU A 75 -22.05 -11.83 3.34
CA GLU A 75 -22.97 -12.96 3.49
C GLU A 75 -22.39 -14.11 4.35
N GLU A 76 -21.07 -14.21 4.41
CA GLU A 76 -20.33 -15.22 5.19
C GLU A 76 -20.27 -14.87 6.68
N VAL A 77 -20.51 -13.61 7.05
CA VAL A 77 -20.47 -13.14 8.44
C VAL A 77 -21.77 -13.53 9.15
N PRO A 78 -21.80 -14.03 10.40
CA PRO A 78 -23.06 -14.26 11.10
C PRO A 78 -23.87 -12.97 11.30
N GLU A 79 -25.20 -13.05 11.19
CA GLU A 79 -26.10 -11.90 11.43
C GLU A 79 -25.85 -11.29 12.82
N GLY A 80 -25.82 -9.96 12.90
CA GLY A 80 -25.54 -9.25 14.17
C GLY A 80 -24.06 -9.20 14.59
N ALA A 81 -23.16 -9.92 13.91
CA ALA A 81 -21.74 -9.94 14.28
C ALA A 81 -21.01 -8.64 13.86
N THR A 82 -19.79 -8.47 14.39
CA THR A 82 -18.91 -7.35 14.04
C THR A 82 -18.16 -7.65 12.75
N VAL A 83 -18.21 -6.72 11.79
CA VAL A 83 -17.44 -6.77 10.53
C VAL A 83 -16.59 -5.52 10.40
N ILE A 84 -15.34 -5.67 9.96
CA ILE A 84 -14.42 -4.57 9.67
C ILE A 84 -14.21 -4.51 8.15
N PHE A 85 -14.37 -3.33 7.55
CA PHE A 85 -14.03 -3.11 6.14
C PHE A 85 -12.54 -2.73 6.00
N SER A 86 -11.88 -3.26 4.97
CA SER A 86 -10.44 -3.13 4.77
C SER A 86 -9.97 -1.69 4.54
N ALA A 87 -8.66 -1.47 4.60
CA ALA A 87 -8.06 -0.16 4.32
C ALA A 87 -8.31 0.34 2.89
N HIS A 88 -8.60 -0.57 1.96
CA HIS A 88 -8.77 -0.31 0.53
C HIS A 88 -10.12 0.34 0.18
N GLY A 89 -11.07 0.39 1.12
CA GLY A 89 -12.41 0.90 0.85
C GLY A 89 -13.33 -0.14 0.24
N VAL A 90 -14.64 0.10 0.37
CA VAL A 90 -15.68 -0.77 -0.17
C VAL A 90 -16.73 0.07 -0.92
N ALA A 91 -17.43 -0.56 -1.86
CA ALA A 91 -18.51 0.09 -2.60
C ALA A 91 -19.73 0.36 -1.70
N PRO A 92 -20.60 1.34 -2.02
CA PRO A 92 -21.84 1.63 -1.30
C PRO A 92 -22.71 0.42 -0.98
N GLU A 93 -22.83 -0.51 -1.92
CA GLU A 93 -23.62 -1.74 -1.77
C GLU A 93 -23.16 -2.59 -0.58
N VAL A 94 -21.85 -2.64 -0.32
CA VAL A 94 -21.30 -3.40 0.81
C VAL A 94 -21.78 -2.85 2.15
N TYR A 95 -21.97 -1.53 2.27
CA TYR A 95 -22.55 -0.94 3.47
C TYR A 95 -24.04 -1.28 3.62
N GLU A 96 -24.79 -1.35 2.51
CA GLU A 96 -26.20 -1.79 2.55
C GLU A 96 -26.33 -3.26 2.94
N GLN A 97 -25.53 -4.15 2.36
CA GLN A 97 -25.49 -5.57 2.73
C GLN A 97 -25.21 -5.75 4.23
N ALA A 98 -24.27 -4.99 4.80
CA ALA A 98 -23.99 -5.03 6.23
C ALA A 98 -25.18 -4.53 7.08
N ARG A 99 -25.89 -3.49 6.63
CA ARG A 99 -27.12 -3.01 7.30
C ARG A 99 -28.24 -4.04 7.25
N GLU A 100 -28.49 -4.65 6.10
CA GLU A 100 -29.54 -5.66 5.90
C GLU A 100 -29.33 -6.88 6.81
N ARG A 101 -28.06 -7.24 7.06
CA ARG A 101 -27.66 -8.35 7.92
C ARG A 101 -27.42 -7.94 9.38
N SER A 102 -27.86 -6.73 9.76
CA SER A 102 -27.71 -6.16 11.10
C SER A 102 -26.28 -6.21 11.64
N LEU A 103 -25.27 -6.18 10.77
CA LEU A 103 -23.87 -6.28 11.17
C LEU A 103 -23.43 -5.00 11.87
N LYS A 104 -22.58 -5.16 12.88
CA LYS A 104 -21.85 -4.05 13.48
C LYS A 104 -20.63 -3.73 12.61
N ALA A 105 -20.84 -2.91 11.59
CA ALA A 105 -19.77 -2.48 10.69
C ALA A 105 -18.83 -1.45 11.33
N ILE A 106 -17.52 -1.64 11.16
CA ILE A 106 -16.46 -0.70 11.53
C ILE A 106 -15.63 -0.43 10.27
N ASP A 107 -15.51 0.85 9.91
CA ASP A 107 -14.88 1.22 8.64
C ASP A 107 -13.39 1.60 8.83
N ALA A 108 -12.51 0.66 8.46
CA ALA A 108 -11.07 0.86 8.50
C ALA A 108 -10.48 1.46 7.21
N THR A 109 -11.33 1.90 6.25
CA THR A 109 -10.90 2.55 5.01
C THR A 109 -9.92 3.68 5.30
N CYS A 110 -8.82 3.72 4.54
CA CYS A 110 -7.84 4.79 4.67
C CYS A 110 -8.50 6.14 4.36
N PRO A 111 -8.32 7.20 5.19
CA PRO A 111 -8.90 8.51 4.91
C PRO A 111 -8.51 9.12 3.55
N LEU A 112 -7.36 8.72 2.98
CA LEU A 112 -6.94 9.14 1.65
C LEU A 112 -7.69 8.42 0.53
N VAL A 113 -8.13 7.17 0.75
CA VAL A 113 -9.06 6.48 -0.14
C VAL A 113 -10.46 7.09 -0.03
N THR A 114 -10.92 7.37 1.20
CA THR A 114 -12.19 8.07 1.41
C THR A 114 -12.23 9.42 0.71
N LYS A 115 -11.10 10.15 0.63
CA LYS A 115 -10.99 11.40 -0.15
C LYS A 115 -11.32 11.18 -1.63
N VAL A 116 -10.76 10.16 -2.28
CA VAL A 116 -11.05 9.81 -3.68
C VAL A 116 -12.52 9.41 -3.86
N HIS A 117 -13.08 8.62 -2.92
CA HIS A 117 -14.51 8.28 -2.94
C HIS A 117 -15.42 9.51 -2.88
N GLN A 118 -15.09 10.51 -2.05
CA GLN A 118 -15.86 11.75 -1.96
C GLN A 118 -15.71 12.62 -3.22
N GLU A 119 -14.53 12.62 -3.84
CA GLU A 119 -14.32 13.30 -5.12
C GLU A 119 -15.13 12.64 -6.24
N ALA A 120 -15.14 11.31 -6.31
CA ALA A 120 -15.96 10.56 -7.25
C ALA A 120 -17.45 10.91 -7.13
N LYS A 121 -17.99 10.90 -5.90
CA LYS A 121 -19.38 11.32 -5.62
C LYS A 121 -19.66 12.75 -6.05
N ARG A 122 -18.76 13.67 -5.73
CA ARG A 122 -18.93 15.10 -6.03
C ARG A 122 -18.94 15.34 -7.53
N PHE A 123 -17.96 14.80 -8.27
CA PHE A 123 -17.88 14.99 -9.72
C PHE A 123 -19.05 14.34 -10.45
N ALA A 124 -19.51 13.17 -10.00
CA ALA A 124 -20.72 12.54 -10.53
C ALA A 124 -21.97 13.40 -10.29
N ALA A 125 -22.12 14.00 -9.11
CA ALA A 125 -23.23 14.91 -8.80
C ALA A 125 -23.19 16.21 -9.64
N GLU A 126 -22.01 16.61 -10.11
CA GLU A 126 -21.80 17.73 -11.04
C GLU A 126 -21.91 17.30 -12.53
N ASP A 127 -22.28 16.04 -12.79
CA ASP A 127 -22.44 15.40 -14.10
C ASP A 127 -21.16 15.38 -14.95
N TYR A 128 -20.01 15.14 -14.31
CA TYR A 128 -18.77 14.82 -15.01
C TYR A 128 -18.72 13.34 -15.41
N ASP A 129 -18.01 13.05 -16.50
CA ASP A 129 -17.39 11.74 -16.71
C ASP A 129 -16.08 11.67 -15.92
N ILE A 130 -15.86 10.53 -15.28
CA ILE A 130 -14.70 10.28 -14.43
C ILE A 130 -13.87 9.16 -15.06
N LEU A 131 -12.64 9.47 -15.43
CA LEU A 131 -11.66 8.49 -15.87
C LEU A 131 -10.84 8.05 -14.64
N LEU A 132 -11.18 6.91 -14.07
CA LEU A 132 -10.46 6.36 -12.92
C LEU A 132 -9.24 5.59 -13.43
N ILE A 133 -8.05 6.13 -13.19
CA ILE A 133 -6.80 5.45 -13.50
C ILE A 133 -6.52 4.43 -12.38
N GLY A 134 -6.37 3.16 -12.73
CA GLY A 134 -6.21 2.10 -11.73
C GLY A 134 -6.12 0.72 -12.37
N HIS A 135 -5.74 -0.27 -11.58
CA HIS A 135 -5.64 -1.65 -12.07
C HIS A 135 -6.98 -2.38 -11.96
N GLU A 136 -7.36 -3.07 -13.04
CA GLU A 136 -8.58 -3.86 -13.08
C GLU A 136 -8.58 -4.94 -11.99
N GLY A 137 -9.71 -5.07 -11.28
CA GLY A 137 -9.88 -6.07 -10.22
C GLY A 137 -9.28 -5.69 -8.85
N HIS A 138 -8.58 -4.56 -8.72
CA HIS A 138 -8.08 -4.12 -7.41
C HIS A 138 -9.23 -3.63 -6.50
N GLU A 139 -9.21 -4.02 -5.22
CA GLU A 139 -10.29 -3.70 -4.26
C GLU A 139 -10.61 -2.20 -4.18
N GLU A 140 -9.58 -1.36 -4.12
CA GLU A 140 -9.72 0.11 -4.08
C GLU A 140 -10.38 0.68 -5.33
N VAL A 141 -10.09 0.09 -6.50
CA VAL A 141 -10.70 0.50 -7.78
C VAL A 141 -12.16 0.09 -7.81
N ILE A 142 -12.48 -1.13 -7.35
CA ILE A 142 -13.87 -1.60 -7.24
C ILE A 142 -14.66 -0.71 -6.28
N GLY A 143 -14.09 -0.39 -5.12
CA GLY A 143 -14.69 0.50 -4.13
C GLY A 143 -14.98 1.89 -4.70
N THR A 144 -13.98 2.52 -5.33
CA THR A 144 -14.10 3.86 -5.92
C THR A 144 -15.08 3.87 -7.11
N ALA A 145 -14.99 2.90 -8.02
CA ALA A 145 -15.91 2.79 -9.15
C ALA A 145 -17.36 2.59 -8.71
N GLY A 146 -17.57 1.85 -7.61
CA GLY A 146 -18.88 1.63 -7.01
C GLY A 146 -19.54 2.90 -6.46
N GLU A 147 -18.79 3.97 -6.22
CA GLU A 147 -19.34 5.24 -5.73
C GLU A 147 -20.16 5.98 -6.79
N ALA A 148 -19.81 5.82 -8.07
CA ALA A 148 -20.50 6.45 -9.19
C ALA A 148 -20.41 5.62 -10.48
N PRO A 149 -20.97 4.40 -10.51
CA PRO A 149 -20.75 3.44 -11.61
C PRO A 149 -21.27 3.92 -12.96
N ALA A 150 -22.25 4.81 -12.99
CA ALA A 150 -22.78 5.40 -14.23
C ALA A 150 -21.90 6.52 -14.82
N HIS A 151 -20.93 7.01 -14.05
CA HIS A 151 -20.06 8.14 -14.42
C HIS A 151 -18.58 7.75 -14.52
N ILE A 152 -18.21 6.57 -14.01
CA ILE A 152 -16.81 6.14 -13.94
C ILE A 152 -16.49 5.16 -15.06
N GLN A 153 -15.39 5.41 -15.77
CA GLN A 153 -14.73 4.46 -16.66
C GLN A 153 -13.31 4.19 -16.16
N LEU A 154 -12.94 2.92 -16.03
CA LEU A 154 -11.60 2.50 -15.66
C LEU A 154 -10.63 2.71 -16.82
N VAL A 155 -9.44 3.23 -16.52
CA VAL A 155 -8.30 3.35 -17.43
C VAL A 155 -7.11 2.60 -16.80
N ASP A 156 -6.85 1.39 -17.28
CA ASP A 156 -5.72 0.59 -16.81
C ASP A 156 -4.48 0.86 -17.68
N GLY A 157 -3.60 1.70 -17.16
CA GLY A 157 -2.34 2.11 -17.79
C GLY A 157 -2.48 2.94 -19.08
N PRO A 158 -1.34 3.26 -19.72
CA PRO A 158 -1.31 4.13 -20.90
C PRO A 158 -2.06 3.57 -22.13
N ASP A 159 -2.17 2.25 -22.26
CA ASP A 159 -2.87 1.58 -23.35
C ASP A 159 -4.39 1.52 -23.13
N GLY A 160 -4.85 1.73 -21.89
CA GLY A 160 -6.27 1.89 -21.56
C GLY A 160 -6.90 3.14 -22.18
N VAL A 161 -6.09 4.17 -22.45
CA VAL A 161 -6.52 5.47 -22.98
C VAL A 161 -7.25 5.35 -24.32
N ASP A 162 -6.85 4.42 -25.17
CA ASP A 162 -7.45 4.30 -26.50
C ASP A 162 -8.89 3.78 -26.47
N LYS A 163 -9.26 3.09 -25.39
CA LYS A 163 -10.57 2.44 -25.21
C LYS A 163 -11.63 3.34 -24.59
N ILE A 164 -11.26 4.54 -24.13
CA ILE A 164 -12.19 5.42 -23.42
C ILE A 164 -13.26 6.00 -24.35
N THR A 165 -14.46 6.21 -23.80
CA THR A 165 -15.54 6.95 -24.47
C THR A 165 -16.18 7.88 -23.46
N VAL A 166 -16.23 9.17 -23.79
CA VAL A 166 -16.81 10.22 -22.93
C VAL A 166 -18.03 10.83 -23.60
N ARG A 167 -19.03 11.21 -22.80
CA ARG A 167 -20.29 11.83 -23.22
C ARG A 167 -20.08 13.27 -23.65
N ASP A 168 -19.33 14.02 -22.85
CA ASP A 168 -18.99 15.43 -23.08
C ASP A 168 -17.50 15.67 -22.80
N PRO A 169 -16.67 15.87 -23.85
CA PRO A 169 -15.23 16.13 -23.70
C PRO A 169 -14.88 17.38 -22.87
N GLU A 170 -15.81 18.32 -22.65
CA GLU A 170 -15.59 19.50 -21.81
C GLU A 170 -15.84 19.23 -20.32
N LYS A 171 -16.53 18.11 -19.99
CA LYS A 171 -16.90 17.69 -18.63
C LYS A 171 -16.29 16.35 -18.27
N VAL A 172 -14.96 16.26 -18.37
CA VAL A 172 -14.21 15.06 -17.97
C VAL A 172 -13.19 15.42 -16.90
N VAL A 173 -13.10 14.58 -15.87
CA VAL A 173 -12.06 14.62 -14.84
C VAL A 173 -11.40 13.25 -14.73
N TRP A 174 -10.13 13.20 -14.34
CA TRP A 174 -9.50 11.94 -13.95
C TRP A 174 -9.32 11.88 -12.44
N LEU A 175 -9.43 10.66 -11.90
CA LEU A 175 -9.04 10.30 -10.54
C LEU A 175 -8.06 9.13 -10.63
N SER A 176 -7.37 8.78 -9.55
CA SER A 176 -6.52 7.58 -9.55
C SER A 176 -6.58 6.75 -8.27
N GLN A 177 -6.22 5.48 -8.42
CA GLN A 177 -5.86 4.60 -7.30
C GLN A 177 -4.62 5.15 -6.57
N THR A 178 -4.62 5.07 -5.25
CA THR A 178 -3.63 5.70 -4.36
C THR A 178 -2.24 5.05 -4.38
N THR A 179 -2.11 3.85 -4.95
CA THR A 179 -0.91 3.00 -4.92
C THR A 179 -0.22 2.80 -6.27
N LEU A 180 -0.57 3.58 -7.30
CA LEU A 180 0.01 3.46 -8.63
C LEU A 180 1.46 3.92 -8.71
N SER A 181 2.15 3.50 -9.78
CA SER A 181 3.41 4.12 -10.20
C SER A 181 3.15 5.58 -10.57
N VAL A 182 3.90 6.51 -9.99
CA VAL A 182 3.76 7.95 -10.26
C VAL A 182 4.05 8.23 -11.74
N ASP A 183 5.10 7.62 -12.30
CA ASP A 183 5.53 7.90 -13.67
C ASP A 183 4.53 7.35 -14.69
N GLU A 184 4.07 6.11 -14.50
CA GLU A 184 3.08 5.48 -15.37
C GLU A 184 1.74 6.24 -15.35
N THR A 185 1.35 6.73 -14.17
CA THR A 185 0.15 7.57 -14.04
C THR A 185 0.32 8.89 -14.78
N LEU A 186 1.47 9.56 -14.64
CA LEU A 186 1.74 10.80 -15.37
C LEU A 186 1.80 10.59 -16.88
N GLU A 187 2.34 9.46 -17.35
CA GLU A 187 2.29 9.08 -18.77
C GLU A 187 0.85 8.89 -19.25
N THR A 188 0.04 8.15 -18.48
CA THR A 188 -1.38 7.92 -18.78
C THR A 188 -2.14 9.25 -18.85
N VAL A 189 -1.94 10.14 -17.87
CA VAL A 189 -2.55 11.48 -17.85
C VAL A 189 -2.09 12.32 -19.06
N ALA A 190 -0.82 12.24 -19.47
CA ALA A 190 -0.33 12.96 -20.64
C ALA A 190 -1.00 12.49 -21.94
N ARG A 191 -1.16 11.18 -22.12
CA ARG A 191 -1.92 10.60 -23.25
C ARG A 191 -3.40 11.01 -23.20
N LEU A 192 -4.02 10.95 -22.02
CA LEU A 192 -5.39 11.41 -21.82
C LEU A 192 -5.57 12.89 -22.20
N LYS A 193 -4.68 13.78 -21.75
CA LYS A 193 -4.71 15.22 -22.09
C LYS A 193 -4.47 15.50 -23.57
N THR A 194 -3.71 14.64 -24.26
CA THR A 194 -3.54 14.72 -25.72
C THR A 194 -4.85 14.44 -26.45
N ARG A 195 -5.64 13.47 -25.97
CA ARG A 195 -6.95 13.10 -26.53
C ARG A 195 -8.09 14.02 -26.08
N LEU A 196 -8.02 14.50 -24.83
CA LEU A 196 -9.02 15.34 -24.17
C LEU A 196 -8.33 16.60 -23.61
N PRO A 197 -8.12 17.65 -24.44
CA PRO A 197 -7.37 18.84 -24.03
C PRO A 197 -7.97 19.62 -22.86
N LEU A 198 -9.27 19.45 -22.60
CA LEU A 198 -10.00 20.09 -21.49
C LEU A 198 -10.13 19.19 -20.25
N LEU A 199 -9.47 18.01 -20.24
CA LEU A 199 -9.49 17.09 -19.11
C LEU A 199 -9.04 17.79 -17.82
N GLN A 200 -9.91 17.77 -16.83
CA GLN A 200 -9.64 18.32 -15.52
C GLN A 200 -8.79 17.37 -14.68
N SER A 201 -7.86 17.94 -13.92
CA SER A 201 -7.12 17.22 -12.89
C SER A 201 -7.91 17.21 -11.58
N PRO A 202 -7.68 16.23 -10.69
CA PRO A 202 -8.26 16.26 -9.36
C PRO A 202 -7.76 17.51 -8.60
N PRO A 203 -8.52 18.01 -7.60
CA PRO A 203 -8.13 19.19 -6.82
C PRO A 203 -6.80 19.04 -6.08
N SER A 204 -6.40 17.80 -5.79
CA SER A 204 -5.13 17.43 -5.17
C SER A 204 -4.76 16.01 -5.58
N ASP A 205 -3.49 15.62 -5.43
CA ASP A 205 -3.02 14.30 -5.81
C ASP A 205 -3.81 13.17 -5.13
N ASP A 206 -4.12 12.13 -5.89
CA ASP A 206 -4.78 10.91 -5.41
C ASP A 206 -3.76 9.83 -5.05
N ILE A 207 -2.63 9.74 -5.78
CA ILE A 207 -1.50 8.93 -5.34
C ILE A 207 -1.03 9.46 -3.99
N CYS A 208 -1.11 8.61 -2.97
CA CYS A 208 -0.92 9.08 -1.62
C CYS A 208 0.56 9.38 -1.32
N TYR A 209 0.79 10.22 -0.31
CA TYR A 209 2.14 10.61 0.13
C TYR A 209 3.05 9.39 0.36
N ALA A 210 2.51 8.31 0.94
CA ALA A 210 3.27 7.13 1.30
C ALA A 210 3.80 6.39 0.07
N THR A 211 2.98 6.30 -0.99
CA THR A 211 3.34 5.73 -2.29
C THR A 211 4.43 6.58 -2.94
N SER A 212 4.19 7.89 -3.08
CA SER A 212 5.11 8.81 -3.76
C SER A 212 6.47 8.88 -3.06
N ASN A 213 6.50 8.95 -1.72
CA ASN A 213 7.75 9.02 -0.97
C ASN A 213 8.58 7.73 -1.07
N ARG A 214 7.93 6.55 -0.99
CA ARG A 214 8.61 5.26 -1.12
C ARG A 214 9.19 5.08 -2.52
N GLN A 215 8.44 5.44 -3.56
CA GLN A 215 8.95 5.43 -4.93
C GLN A 215 10.13 6.40 -5.10
N HIS A 216 10.04 7.59 -4.50
CA HIS A 216 11.10 8.59 -4.59
C HIS A 216 12.43 8.10 -3.99
N VAL A 217 12.41 7.53 -2.78
CA VAL A 217 13.66 7.00 -2.18
C VAL A 217 14.19 5.77 -2.93
N VAL A 218 13.31 4.92 -3.47
CA VAL A 218 13.75 3.79 -4.31
C VAL A 218 14.45 4.28 -5.58
N LYS A 219 13.92 5.32 -6.24
CA LYS A 219 14.57 5.96 -7.39
C LYS A 219 15.94 6.54 -7.05
N GLU A 220 16.12 7.03 -5.83
CA GLU A 220 17.39 7.62 -5.40
C GLU A 220 18.48 6.57 -5.21
N ILE A 221 18.14 5.41 -4.63
CA ILE A 221 19.12 4.35 -4.35
C ILE A 221 19.37 3.40 -5.53
N ALA A 222 18.37 3.22 -6.40
CA ALA A 222 18.39 2.21 -7.46
C ALA A 222 19.61 2.30 -8.41
N PRO A 223 20.06 3.48 -8.88
CA PRO A 223 21.22 3.59 -9.77
C PRO A 223 22.53 3.04 -9.18
N GLU A 224 22.63 2.97 -7.86
CA GLU A 224 23.82 2.48 -7.15
C GLU A 224 23.71 0.99 -6.76
N CYS A 225 22.56 0.36 -6.98
CA CYS A 225 22.26 -1.00 -6.53
C CYS A 225 22.52 -2.05 -7.61
N ASP A 226 23.28 -3.09 -7.25
CA ASP A 226 23.38 -4.29 -8.07
C ASP A 226 22.09 -5.13 -7.95
N VAL A 227 21.47 -5.11 -6.77
CA VAL A 227 20.19 -5.78 -6.50
C VAL A 227 19.35 -4.87 -5.62
N VAL A 228 18.07 -4.72 -5.92
CA VAL A 228 17.08 -4.14 -5.00
C VAL A 228 16.14 -5.24 -4.52
N ILE A 229 16.00 -5.36 -3.20
CA ILE A 229 15.05 -6.26 -2.55
C ILE A 229 13.95 -5.39 -1.93
N VAL A 230 12.72 -5.59 -2.41
CA VAL A 230 11.52 -5.00 -1.83
C VAL A 230 10.84 -6.06 -0.99
N VAL A 231 10.65 -5.78 0.30
CA VAL A 231 9.82 -6.63 1.15
C VAL A 231 8.36 -6.27 0.90
N GLY A 232 7.50 -7.27 0.69
CA GLY A 232 6.07 -7.11 0.47
C GLY A 232 5.43 -8.30 -0.25
N SER A 233 4.11 -8.43 -0.11
CA SER A 233 3.35 -9.53 -0.73
C SER A 233 3.03 -9.25 -2.20
N THR A 234 2.89 -10.31 -2.99
CA THR A 234 2.58 -10.25 -4.43
C THR A 234 1.23 -9.61 -4.75
N ASN A 235 0.26 -9.66 -3.84
CA ASN A 235 -1.03 -8.98 -3.97
C ASN A 235 -1.00 -7.50 -3.55
N SER A 236 0.15 -6.97 -3.11
CA SER A 236 0.31 -5.58 -2.70
C SER A 236 0.72 -4.70 -3.89
N SER A 237 -0.23 -3.97 -4.48
CA SER A 237 0.03 -3.05 -5.61
C SER A 237 1.24 -2.15 -5.35
N ASN A 238 1.30 -1.47 -4.20
CA ASN A 238 2.40 -0.56 -3.91
C ASN A 238 3.77 -1.28 -3.83
N SER A 239 3.81 -2.51 -3.29
CA SER A 239 5.07 -3.26 -3.16
C SER A 239 5.57 -3.72 -4.52
N VAL A 240 4.67 -4.21 -5.38
CA VAL A 240 4.98 -4.59 -6.76
C VAL A 240 5.51 -3.37 -7.54
N ARG A 241 4.83 -2.21 -7.44
CA ARG A 241 5.29 -0.98 -8.11
C ARG A 241 6.71 -0.57 -7.69
N LEU A 242 7.12 -0.80 -6.43
CA LEU A 242 8.48 -0.44 -5.99
C LEU A 242 9.57 -1.26 -6.71
N VAL A 243 9.29 -2.52 -7.07
CA VAL A 243 10.26 -3.33 -7.84
C VAL A 243 10.41 -2.78 -9.26
N GLU A 244 9.30 -2.46 -9.92
CA GLU A 244 9.30 -1.87 -11.25
C GLU A 244 10.01 -0.52 -11.25
N VAL A 245 9.67 0.35 -10.28
CA VAL A 245 10.33 1.65 -10.09
C VAL A 245 11.83 1.51 -9.87
N ALA A 246 12.29 0.49 -9.14
CA ALA A 246 13.72 0.24 -8.96
C ALA A 246 14.41 -0.13 -10.28
N LEU A 247 13.79 -1.01 -11.07
CA LEU A 247 14.32 -1.44 -12.37
C LEU A 247 14.38 -0.27 -13.36
N ASP A 248 13.29 0.49 -13.48
CA ASP A 248 13.20 1.66 -14.37
C ASP A 248 14.17 2.76 -13.97
N ALA A 249 14.48 2.90 -12.68
CA ALA A 249 15.45 3.85 -12.15
C ALA A 249 16.91 3.39 -12.26
N GLY A 250 17.18 2.16 -12.75
CA GLY A 250 18.53 1.71 -13.08
C GLY A 250 19.14 0.66 -12.15
N ALA A 251 18.36 0.05 -11.25
CA ALA A 251 18.83 -1.14 -10.54
C ALA A 251 19.08 -2.29 -11.54
N ARG A 252 20.16 -3.06 -11.35
CA ARG A 252 20.47 -4.16 -12.28
C ARG A 252 19.53 -5.37 -12.14
N ALA A 253 19.00 -5.57 -10.94
CA ALA A 253 18.01 -6.59 -10.62
C ALA A 253 17.10 -6.09 -9.49
N GLY A 254 15.84 -6.56 -9.50
CA GLY A 254 14.81 -6.20 -8.54
C GLY A 254 14.01 -7.44 -8.15
N HIS A 255 13.81 -7.67 -6.86
CA HIS A 255 13.09 -8.83 -6.34
C HIS A 255 12.07 -8.41 -5.27
N LEU A 256 10.90 -9.05 -5.32
CA LEU A 256 9.87 -8.96 -4.29
C LEU A 256 9.94 -10.22 -3.42
N VAL A 257 9.97 -10.05 -2.11
CA VAL A 257 9.92 -11.17 -1.14
C VAL A 257 8.94 -10.86 -0.02
N ASP A 258 8.15 -11.85 0.40
CA ASP A 258 7.37 -11.77 1.63
C ASP A 258 8.28 -11.90 2.86
N PHE A 259 9.30 -12.76 2.77
CA PHE A 259 10.17 -13.10 3.91
C PHE A 259 11.65 -13.22 3.52
N ALA A 260 12.54 -12.99 4.49
CA ALA A 260 13.98 -13.08 4.29
C ALA A 260 14.48 -14.45 3.79
N HIS A 261 13.79 -15.54 4.12
CA HIS A 261 14.17 -16.88 3.68
C HIS A 261 13.88 -17.16 2.19
N GLU A 262 13.15 -16.28 1.51
CA GLU A 262 12.87 -16.36 0.07
C GLU A 262 13.97 -15.71 -0.77
N ILE A 263 14.92 -15.03 -0.13
CA ILE A 263 16.09 -14.46 -0.80
C ILE A 263 16.97 -15.60 -1.31
N ASP A 264 17.18 -15.66 -2.62
CA ASP A 264 18.11 -16.60 -3.25
C ASP A 264 19.54 -16.05 -3.17
N ASP A 265 20.45 -16.83 -2.60
CA ASP A 265 21.88 -16.50 -2.50
C ASP A 265 22.51 -16.23 -3.87
N ALA A 266 21.97 -16.82 -4.94
CA ALA A 266 22.41 -16.57 -6.31
C ALA A 266 22.28 -15.09 -6.70
N TRP A 267 21.26 -14.38 -6.20
CA TRP A 267 21.07 -12.95 -6.47
C TRP A 267 22.23 -12.11 -5.90
N LEU A 268 22.87 -12.60 -4.83
CA LEU A 268 23.86 -11.85 -4.04
C LEU A 268 25.32 -12.16 -4.40
N THR A 269 25.55 -13.11 -5.31
CA THR A 269 26.87 -13.68 -5.59
C THR A 269 27.88 -12.61 -6.04
N ASP A 270 27.49 -11.78 -7.00
CA ASP A 270 28.35 -10.71 -7.57
C ASP A 270 27.96 -9.30 -7.09
N ALA A 271 26.99 -9.20 -6.18
CA ALA A 271 26.49 -7.92 -5.68
C ALA A 271 27.47 -7.29 -4.67
N ARG A 272 27.72 -5.99 -4.83
CA ARG A 272 28.43 -5.13 -3.86
C ARG A 272 27.47 -4.18 -3.14
N THR A 273 26.45 -3.69 -3.83
CA THR A 273 25.42 -2.85 -3.20
C THR A 273 24.07 -3.51 -3.33
N VAL A 274 23.40 -3.72 -2.18
CA VAL A 274 22.00 -4.17 -2.13
C VAL A 274 21.12 -3.03 -1.65
N GLY A 275 20.13 -2.63 -2.43
CA GLY A 275 19.07 -1.74 -1.99
C GLY A 275 18.00 -2.52 -1.23
N VAL A 276 17.55 -2.02 -0.09
CA VAL A 276 16.44 -2.61 0.66
C VAL A 276 15.36 -1.56 0.88
N SER A 277 14.13 -1.91 0.51
CA SER A 277 12.94 -1.11 0.80
C SER A 277 11.77 -2.05 1.15
N SER A 278 10.61 -1.49 1.47
CA SER A 278 9.41 -2.27 1.69
C SER A 278 8.15 -1.52 1.34
N GLY A 279 7.12 -2.28 0.99
CA GLY A 279 5.80 -1.73 0.75
C GLY A 279 5.14 -1.16 2.00
N ALA A 280 4.10 -0.36 1.79
CA ALA A 280 3.35 0.34 2.83
C ALA A 280 2.64 -0.58 3.84
N SER A 281 2.48 -1.87 3.53
CA SER A 281 1.80 -2.88 4.35
C SER A 281 2.77 -3.78 5.15
N VAL A 282 4.06 -3.47 5.16
CA VAL A 282 5.10 -4.34 5.74
C VAL A 282 5.50 -3.88 7.14
N PRO A 283 5.43 -4.75 8.15
CA PRO A 283 5.98 -4.49 9.48
C PRO A 283 7.50 -4.34 9.44
N GLU A 284 8.06 -3.48 10.29
CA GLU A 284 9.50 -3.22 10.34
C GLU A 284 10.32 -4.48 10.69
N ASP A 285 9.75 -5.42 11.46
CA ASP A 285 10.44 -6.67 11.83
C ASP A 285 10.80 -7.52 10.60
N LEU A 286 9.98 -7.53 9.55
CA LEU A 286 10.30 -8.25 8.31
C LEU A 286 11.48 -7.61 7.56
N VAL A 287 11.61 -6.28 7.65
CA VAL A 287 12.78 -5.57 7.08
C VAL A 287 14.03 -5.91 7.91
N ASN A 288 13.92 -5.93 9.24
CA ASN A 288 15.01 -6.32 10.13
C ASN A 288 15.49 -7.76 9.90
N ASP A 289 14.58 -8.68 9.61
CA ASP A 289 14.91 -10.06 9.24
C ASP A 289 15.72 -10.12 7.93
N VAL A 290 15.33 -9.32 6.92
CA VAL A 290 16.09 -9.19 5.67
C VAL A 290 17.48 -8.61 5.91
N LEU A 291 17.60 -7.55 6.71
CA LEU A 291 18.90 -6.96 7.06
C LEU A 291 19.79 -7.97 7.79
N THR A 292 19.22 -8.75 8.72
CA THR A 292 19.94 -9.82 9.42
C THR A 292 20.41 -10.91 8.45
N HIS A 293 19.55 -11.32 7.52
CA HIS A 293 19.87 -12.30 6.50
C HIS A 293 20.99 -11.83 5.55
N LEU A 294 20.99 -10.54 5.17
CA LEU A 294 22.02 -9.91 4.36
C LEU A 294 23.34 -9.73 5.12
N ALA A 295 23.29 -9.35 6.40
CA ALA A 295 24.47 -9.21 7.25
C ALA A 295 25.22 -10.54 7.38
N ALA A 296 24.50 -11.67 7.51
CA ALA A 296 25.09 -13.02 7.53
C ALA A 296 25.84 -13.38 6.23
N ARG A 297 25.61 -12.65 5.14
CA ARG A 297 26.25 -12.80 3.82
C ARG A 297 27.28 -11.72 3.51
N GLY A 298 27.67 -10.95 4.53
CA GLY A 298 28.71 -9.93 4.45
C GLY A 298 28.22 -8.54 4.07
N PHE A 299 26.90 -8.30 4.01
CA PHE A 299 26.30 -6.97 3.80
C PHE A 299 25.91 -6.32 5.15
N ALA A 300 26.87 -6.19 6.07
CA ALA A 300 26.62 -5.65 7.41
C ALA A 300 26.75 -4.11 7.48
N ASP A 301 27.36 -3.47 6.48
CA ASP A 301 27.46 -2.00 6.39
C ASP A 301 26.14 -1.45 5.82
N VAL A 302 25.28 -0.90 6.68
CA VAL A 302 23.96 -0.38 6.32
C VAL A 302 23.97 1.14 6.34
N GLU A 303 23.68 1.75 5.20
CA GLU A 303 23.52 3.19 5.02
C GLU A 303 22.03 3.50 4.79
N GLU A 304 21.40 4.25 5.71
CA GLU A 304 20.00 4.66 5.56
C GLU A 304 19.90 5.95 4.73
N ILE A 305 19.20 5.87 3.59
CA ILE A 305 18.97 6.99 2.68
C ILE A 305 17.58 7.57 2.94
N THR A 306 17.53 8.84 3.35
CA THR A 306 16.28 9.52 3.74
C THR A 306 15.94 10.64 2.77
N THR A 307 14.84 10.51 2.04
CA THR A 307 14.34 11.57 1.13
C THR A 307 13.16 12.33 1.69
N ALA A 308 12.41 11.75 2.65
CA ALA A 308 11.26 12.38 3.26
C ALA A 308 11.08 11.95 4.74
N ASN A 309 10.40 12.81 5.51
CA ASN A 309 10.00 12.51 6.89
C ASN A 309 8.46 12.46 6.98
N GLU A 310 7.91 11.28 7.27
CA GLU A 310 6.47 11.07 7.41
C GLU A 310 6.05 11.28 8.88
N ARG A 311 5.08 12.16 9.13
CA ARG A 311 4.55 12.45 10.48
C ARG A 311 3.02 12.32 10.59
N LEU A 312 2.37 11.91 9.51
CA LEU A 312 0.92 11.79 9.46
C LEU A 312 0.47 10.61 10.31
N VAL A 313 -0.60 10.81 11.08
CA VAL A 313 -1.26 9.77 11.88
C VAL A 313 -2.77 9.93 11.71
N PHE A 314 -3.48 8.83 11.51
CA PHE A 314 -4.94 8.83 11.43
C PHE A 314 -5.56 8.23 12.68
N SER A 315 -6.63 8.84 13.18
CA SER A 315 -7.34 8.30 14.33
C SER A 315 -8.15 7.06 13.97
N LEU A 316 -8.30 6.14 14.93
CA LEU A 316 -9.20 4.99 14.83
C LEU A 316 -10.64 5.37 14.39
N PRO A 317 -11.39 4.43 13.79
CA PRO A 317 -12.78 4.64 13.37
C PRO A 317 -13.68 5.15 14.51
N GLN A 318 -14.66 5.99 14.18
CA GLN A 318 -15.50 6.64 15.18
C GLN A 318 -16.40 5.63 15.92
N GLU A 319 -16.85 4.60 15.21
CA GLU A 319 -17.63 3.48 15.73
C GLU A 319 -16.87 2.79 16.87
N LEU A 320 -15.59 2.48 16.64
CA LEU A 320 -14.74 1.82 17.62
C LEU A 320 -14.41 2.76 18.78
N LYS A 321 -14.03 4.02 18.50
CA LYS A 321 -13.73 5.02 19.54
C LYS A 321 -14.92 5.26 20.48
N ARG A 322 -16.14 5.35 19.93
CA ARG A 322 -17.37 5.49 20.70
C ARG A 322 -17.55 4.34 21.68
N ASP A 323 -17.33 3.12 21.21
CA ASP A 323 -17.57 1.92 21.98
C ASP A 323 -16.47 1.67 23.03
N MET A 324 -15.20 2.00 22.71
CA MET A 324 -14.09 2.05 23.68
C MET A 324 -14.40 3.03 24.83
N LYS A 325 -14.87 4.24 24.51
CA LYS A 325 -15.26 5.24 25.51
C LYS A 325 -16.42 4.74 26.38
N ALA A 326 -17.40 4.06 25.79
CA ALA A 326 -18.51 3.48 26.53
C ALA A 326 -18.07 2.34 27.45
N ALA A 327 -17.08 1.52 27.05
CA ALA A 327 -16.51 0.48 27.90
C ALA A 327 -15.71 1.06 29.07
N ALA A 328 -14.87 2.07 28.81
CA ALA A 328 -14.08 2.74 29.84
C ALA A 328 -14.95 3.45 30.89
N ALA A 329 -16.16 3.90 30.52
CA ALA A 329 -17.10 4.51 31.47
C ALA A 329 -17.85 3.48 32.34
N ARG A 330 -17.78 2.18 32.02
CA ARG A 330 -18.43 1.08 32.77
C ARG A 330 -17.49 0.35 33.72
N GLY A 331 -16.18 0.48 33.53
CA GLY A 331 -15.13 -0.07 34.41
C GLY A 331 -14.66 0.96 35.42
#